data_AF-A0A7W2NG54-F1
#
_entry.id   AF-A0A7W2NG54-F1
#
_cell.length_a   1.000
_cell.length_b   1.000
_cell.length_c   1.000
_cell.angle_alpha   90.00
_cell.angle_beta   90.00
_cell.angle_gamma   90.00
#
_symmetry.space_group_name_H-M   'P 1'
#
loop_
_entity.id
_entity.type
_entity.pdbx_description
1 polymer ?
#
loop_
_entity_poly.entity_id
_entity_poly.type
_entity_poly.pdbx_seq_one_letter_code
_entity_poly.pdbx_strand_id
1 'polypeptide(L)'
;MKEFIVIHDYLVSEAVVGDWEGDEEIVAERINEIYHTVYDLAEEDIAPEVLEQLLSLVWDTWIGQEALAEIESEDIYDWCRHLLENREQYLAEQN
;
A
#
# COMPACT_ATOMS: atom_id res chain seq x y z
N MET A 1 -13.00 -4.03 -12.41
CA MET A 1 -13.77 -3.39 -11.32
C MET A 1 -13.16 -3.81 -10.00
N LYS A 2 -12.80 -2.85 -9.13
CA LYS A 2 -12.06 -3.11 -7.89
C LYS A 2 -12.80 -3.99 -6.88
N GLU A 3 -14.11 -4.12 -7.03
CA GLU A 3 -14.99 -4.99 -6.22
C GLU A 3 -14.58 -6.47 -6.21
N PHE A 4 -13.77 -6.93 -7.16
CA PHE A 4 -13.20 -8.28 -7.16
C PHE A 4 -12.01 -8.46 -6.20
N ILE A 5 -11.44 -7.37 -5.69
CA ILE A 5 -10.34 -7.38 -4.72
C ILE A 5 -10.89 -7.14 -3.32
N VAL A 6 -10.64 -8.09 -2.42
CA VAL A 6 -10.98 -7.96 -1.01
C VAL A 6 -9.79 -7.34 -0.28
N ILE A 7 -9.83 -6.02 -0.03
CA ILE A 7 -8.71 -5.32 0.61
C ILE A 7 -8.36 -5.90 2.00
N HIS A 8 -9.33 -6.50 2.69
CA HIS A 8 -9.12 -7.16 3.98
C HIS A 8 -8.19 -8.37 3.91
N ASP A 9 -8.01 -9.00 2.74
CA ASP A 9 -7.09 -10.11 2.55
C ASP A 9 -5.62 -9.64 2.51
N TYR A 10 -5.40 -8.35 2.26
CA TYR A 10 -4.08 -7.72 2.25
C TYR A 10 -3.69 -7.11 3.59
N LEU A 11 -4.61 -7.04 4.54
CA LEU A 11 -4.31 -6.44 5.84
C LEU A 11 -3.31 -7.30 6.61
N VAL A 12 -2.36 -6.62 7.20
CA VAL A 12 -1.27 -7.24 7.94
C VAL A 12 -1.38 -6.90 9.42
N SER A 13 -0.79 -7.76 10.24
CA SER A 13 -0.66 -7.55 11.68
C SER A 13 0.81 -7.40 12.05
N GLU A 14 1.09 -7.00 13.29
CA GLU A 14 2.44 -6.97 13.87
C GLU A 14 3.23 -8.27 13.60
N ALA A 15 2.56 -9.42 13.58
CA ALA A 15 3.17 -10.73 13.33
C ALA A 15 3.67 -10.92 11.88
N VAL A 16 3.21 -10.09 10.95
CA VAL A 16 3.50 -10.17 9.51
C VAL A 16 4.52 -9.12 9.08
N VAL A 17 4.51 -7.93 9.69
CA VAL A 17 5.43 -6.83 9.33
C VAL A 17 6.88 -7.09 9.71
N GLY A 18 7.15 -7.99 10.66
CA GLY A 18 8.49 -8.39 11.08
C GLY A 18 8.94 -7.73 12.37
N ASP A 19 10.26 -7.58 12.54
CA ASP A 19 10.89 -6.97 13.71
C ASP A 19 11.14 -5.48 13.42
N TRP A 20 10.51 -4.60 14.20
CA TRP A 20 10.58 -3.14 14.08
C TRP A 20 10.95 -2.50 15.42
N GLU A 21 11.76 -3.19 16.22
CA GLU A 21 12.27 -2.69 17.51
C GLU A 21 11.17 -2.23 18.50
N GLY A 22 9.96 -2.77 18.41
CA GLY A 22 8.82 -2.42 19.27
C GLY A 22 7.76 -1.52 18.62
N ASP A 23 7.98 -1.06 17.38
CA ASP A 23 7.02 -0.24 16.61
C ASP A 23 6.15 -1.08 15.64
N GLU A 24 6.10 -2.40 15.80
CA GLU A 24 5.41 -3.31 14.88
C GLU A 24 3.91 -3.01 14.75
N GLU A 25 3.27 -2.60 15.85
CA GLU A 25 1.86 -2.19 15.86
C GLU A 25 1.64 -0.96 14.99
N ILE A 26 2.47 0.08 15.16
CA ILE A 26 2.40 1.33 14.39
C ILE A 26 2.65 1.06 12.91
N VAL A 27 3.67 0.27 12.61
CA VAL A 27 4.01 -0.10 11.23
C VAL A 27 2.87 -0.86 10.56
N ALA A 28 2.27 -1.82 11.26
CA ALA A 28 1.10 -2.55 10.76
C ALA A 28 -0.11 -1.62 10.54
N GLU A 29 -0.35 -0.65 11.42
CA GLU A 29 -1.40 0.35 11.22
C GLU A 29 -1.11 1.22 9.98
N ARG A 30 0.11 1.71 9.82
CA ARG A 30 0.50 2.59 8.70
C ARG A 30 0.42 1.90 7.35
N ILE A 31 0.92 0.67 7.24
CA ILE A 31 0.84 -0.07 5.97
C ILE A 31 -0.61 -0.42 5.61
N ASN A 32 -1.44 -0.76 6.60
CA ASN A 32 -2.87 -0.98 6.39
C ASN A 32 -3.59 0.31 5.96
N GLU A 33 -3.21 1.45 6.53
CA GLU A 33 -3.71 2.77 6.14
C GLU A 33 -3.35 3.08 4.67
N ILE A 34 -2.12 2.79 4.24
CA ILE A 34 -1.70 2.93 2.84
C ILE A 34 -2.55 2.03 1.94
N TYR A 35 -2.74 0.75 2.29
CA TYR A 35 -3.58 -0.17 1.51
C TYR A 35 -5.01 0.33 1.33
N HIS A 36 -5.65 0.78 2.43
CA HIS A 36 -6.97 1.36 2.36
C HIS A 36 -7.01 2.63 1.51
N THR A 37 -6.02 3.50 1.66
CA THR A 37 -5.95 4.76 0.91
C THR A 37 -5.79 4.51 -0.60
N VAL A 38 -4.92 3.58 -1.00
CA VAL A 38 -4.78 3.18 -2.41
C VAL A 38 -6.09 2.62 -2.95
N TYR A 39 -6.76 1.73 -2.20
CA TYR A 39 -8.02 1.13 -2.63
C TYR A 39 -9.15 2.17 -2.78
N ASP A 40 -9.22 3.13 -1.86
CA ASP A 40 -10.21 4.19 -1.87
C ASP A 40 -9.99 5.16 -3.03
N LEU A 41 -8.73 5.53 -3.30
CA LEU A 41 -8.34 6.42 -4.39
C LEU A 41 -8.39 5.75 -5.77
N ALA A 42 -8.23 4.42 -5.83
CA ALA A 42 -8.28 3.69 -7.09
C ALA A 42 -9.67 3.78 -7.75
N GLU A 43 -9.67 3.90 -9.08
CA GLU A 43 -10.88 3.95 -9.89
C GLU A 43 -11.74 2.69 -9.71
N GLU A 44 -13.06 2.83 -9.70
CA GLU A 44 -13.96 1.69 -9.47
C GLU A 44 -13.84 0.62 -10.57
N ASP A 45 -13.51 1.02 -11.79
CA ASP A 45 -13.37 0.16 -12.96
C ASP A 45 -11.97 -0.43 -13.15
N ILE A 46 -11.00 -0.06 -12.30
CA ILE A 46 -9.62 -0.57 -12.36
C ILE A 46 -9.60 -2.10 -12.49
N ALA A 47 -8.68 -2.59 -13.31
CA ALA A 47 -8.47 -4.01 -13.49
C ALA A 47 -7.96 -4.62 -12.17
N PRO A 48 -8.56 -5.72 -11.68
CA PRO A 48 -8.10 -6.38 -10.45
C PRO A 48 -6.60 -6.66 -10.47
N GLU A 49 -6.08 -7.15 -11.59
CA GLU A 49 -4.67 -7.49 -11.76
C GLU A 49 -3.75 -6.26 -11.61
N VAL A 50 -4.21 -5.08 -12.01
CA VAL A 50 -3.47 -3.82 -11.84
C VAL A 50 -3.47 -3.41 -10.38
N LEU A 51 -4.60 -3.52 -9.70
CA LEU A 51 -4.72 -3.20 -8.28
C LEU A 51 -3.86 -4.15 -7.42
N GLU A 52 -3.83 -5.45 -7.72
CA GLU A 52 -2.96 -6.42 -7.04
C GLU A 52 -1.48 -6.08 -7.19
N GLN A 53 -1.05 -5.69 -8.39
CA GLN A 53 0.33 -5.26 -8.63
C GLN A 53 0.68 -3.99 -7.84
N LEU A 54 -0.26 -3.03 -7.77
CA LEU A 54 -0.08 -1.81 -6.98
C LEU A 54 0.04 -2.12 -5.48
N LEU A 55 -0.84 -2.97 -4.93
CA LEU A 55 -0.77 -3.39 -3.54
C LEU A 55 0.53 -4.16 -3.23
N SER A 56 1.01 -4.98 -4.17
CA SER A 56 2.31 -5.65 -4.02
C SER A 56 3.46 -4.63 -4.00
N LEU A 57 3.43 -3.64 -4.89
CA LEU A 57 4.44 -2.58 -4.95
C LEU A 57 4.45 -1.73 -3.67
N VAL A 58 3.28 -1.47 -3.06
CA VAL A 58 3.17 -0.79 -1.76
C VAL A 58 3.98 -1.53 -0.70
N TRP A 59 3.78 -2.84 -0.58
CA TRP A 59 4.52 -3.67 0.36
C TRP A 59 6.03 -3.55 0.14
N ASP A 60 6.48 -3.80 -1.08
CA ASP A 60 7.90 -3.81 -1.43
C ASP A 60 8.56 -2.44 -1.26
N THR A 61 7.81 -1.35 -1.43
CA THR A 61 8.33 0.01 -1.27
C THR A 61 8.49 0.38 0.21
N TRP A 62 7.50 0.05 1.04
CA TRP A 62 7.41 0.54 2.41
C TRP A 62 8.03 -0.38 3.46
N ILE A 63 7.91 -1.71 3.29
CA ILE A 63 8.46 -2.65 4.26
C ILE A 63 9.99 -2.59 4.23
N GLY A 64 10.58 -2.32 5.40
CA GLY A 64 12.01 -2.09 5.58
C GLY A 64 12.43 -0.62 5.50
N GLN A 65 11.50 0.32 5.23
CA GLN A 65 11.76 1.75 5.33
C GLN A 65 11.46 2.24 6.74
N GLU A 66 12.47 2.78 7.45
CA GLU A 66 12.28 3.37 8.79
C GLU A 66 11.22 4.49 8.79
N ALA A 67 11.11 5.23 7.69
CA ALA A 67 10.12 6.28 7.50
C ALA A 67 8.66 5.78 7.61
N LEU A 68 8.39 4.48 7.43
CA LEU A 68 7.05 3.92 7.56
C LEU A 68 6.49 4.05 8.98
N ALA A 69 7.33 3.96 10.01
CA ALA A 69 6.89 4.12 11.40
C ALA A 69 6.54 5.58 11.73
N GLU A 70 7.15 6.53 11.02
CA GLU A 70 7.03 7.97 11.27
C GLU A 70 6.07 8.68 10.30
N ILE A 71 5.66 8.03 9.21
CA ILE A 71 4.86 8.66 8.17
C ILE A 71 3.50 9.13 8.69
N GLU A 72 3.11 10.33 8.26
CA GLU A 72 1.81 10.90 8.60
C GLU A 72 0.75 10.57 7.53
N SER A 73 -0.52 10.60 7.92
CA SER A 73 -1.65 10.32 7.04
C SER A 73 -1.70 11.23 5.80
N GLU A 74 -1.23 12.49 5.91
CA GLU A 74 -1.18 13.40 4.75
C GLU A 74 -0.16 12.94 3.70
N ASP A 75 1.03 12.52 4.17
CA ASP A 75 2.08 12.00 3.31
C ASP A 75 1.67 10.66 2.67
N ILE A 76 0.98 9.79 3.43
CA ILE A 76 0.38 8.57 2.90
C ILE A 76 -0.55 8.90 1.73
N TYR A 77 -1.46 9.87 1.92
CA TYR A 77 -2.41 10.27 0.89
C TYR A 77 -1.72 10.79 -0.37
N ASP A 78 -0.77 11.71 -0.21
CA ASP A 78 -0.04 12.30 -1.33
C ASP A 78 0.79 11.25 -2.08
N TRP A 79 1.42 10.32 -1.36
CA TRP A 79 2.15 9.21 -1.97
C TRP A 79 1.22 8.25 -2.73
N CYS A 80 0.09 7.85 -2.15
CA CYS A 80 -0.89 6.97 -2.79
C CYS A 80 -1.44 7.60 -4.08
N ARG A 81 -1.73 8.90 -4.02
CA ARG A 81 -2.17 9.67 -5.18
C ARG A 81 -1.10 9.67 -6.27
N HIS A 82 0.15 9.95 -5.92
CA HIS A 82 1.25 9.96 -6.87
C HIS A 82 1.46 8.59 -7.51
N LEU A 83 1.39 7.52 -6.71
CA LEU A 83 1.45 6.14 -7.19
C LEU A 83 0.38 5.86 -8.24
N LEU A 84 -0.87 6.22 -7.98
CA LEU A 84 -1.99 5.97 -8.89
C LEU A 84 -1.90 6.81 -10.17
N GLU A 85 -1.50 8.08 -10.06
CA GLU A 85 -1.30 8.97 -11.21
C GLU A 85 -0.17 8.48 -12.14
N ASN A 86 0.85 7.82 -11.58
CA ASN A 86 2.04 7.34 -12.32
C ASN A 86 2.10 5.80 -12.45
N ARG A 87 1.00 5.10 -12.16
CA ARG A 87 0.95 3.63 -12.12
C ARG A 87 1.46 2.97 -13.39
N GLU A 88 1.17 3.54 -14.56
CA GLU A 88 1.62 2.99 -15.84
C GLU A 88 3.14 2.94 -15.95
N GLN A 89 3.85 3.93 -15.38
CA GLN A 89 5.30 3.95 -15.35
C GLN A 89 5.84 2.87 -14.42
N TYR A 90 5.32 2.78 -13.19
CA TYR A 90 5.77 1.79 -12.21
C TYR A 90 5.53 0.35 -12.68
N LEU A 91 4.41 0.08 -13.35
CA LEU A 91 4.09 -1.24 -13.88
C LEU A 91 4.91 -1.59 -15.13
N ALA A 92 5.32 -0.60 -15.92
CA ALA A 92 6.22 -0.79 -17.05
C ALA A 92 7.65 -1.13 -16.60
N GLU A 93 8.10 -0.61 -15.45
CA GLU A 93 9.44 -0.88 -14.90
C GLU A 93 9.58 -2.29 -14.29
N GLN A 94 8.48 -2.98 -14.00
CA GLN A 94 8.47 -4.36 -13.49
C GLN A 94 8.50 -5.46 -14.58
N ASN A 95 8.47 -5.11 -15.88
CA ASN A 95 8.53 -6.04 -17.02
C ASN A 95 9.82 -5.95 -17.82
#